data_AF-A0A0G0RTP6-F1
#
_entry.id   AF-A0A0G0RTP6-F1
#
_cell.length_a   1.000
_cell.length_b   1.000
_cell.length_c   1.000
_cell.angle_alpha   90.00
_cell.angle_beta   90.00
_cell.angle_gamma   90.00
#
_symmetry.space_group_name_H-M   'P 1'
#
loop_
_entity.id
_entity.type
_entity.pdbx_description
1 polymer ?
#
loop_
_entity_poly.entity_id
_entity_poly.type
_entity_poly.pdbx_seq_one_letter_code
_entity_poly.pdbx_strand_id
1 'polypeptide(L)' 'MRIEDTDKKREVEGGIEEIKNLLKVFDLNWDEFYVQSERLDLYKKAAEKMVDEGNAFYCQCEAKNAK' A
#
# COMPACT_ATOMS: atom_id res chain seq x y z
N MET A 1 -4.45 3.81 -12.03
CA MET A 1 -3.21 3.11 -11.64
C MET A 1 -2.97 3.28 -10.16
N ARG A 2 -2.74 2.17 -9.45
CA ARG A 2 -2.54 2.15 -8.00
C ARG A 2 -1.24 1.43 -7.69
N ILE A 3 -0.31 2.12 -7.02
CA ILE A 3 1.01 1.59 -6.65
C ILE A 3 0.98 1.12 -5.19
N GLU A 4 1.25 -0.17 -4.97
CA GLU A 4 1.36 -0.82 -3.66
C GLU A 4 2.80 -0.76 -3.13
N ASP A 5 3.23 0.40 -2.64
CA ASP A 5 4.59 0.64 -2.13
C ASP A 5 4.68 0.64 -0.59
N THR A 6 3.70 0.06 0.10
CA THR A 6 3.65 0.01 1.57
C THR A 6 4.68 -0.96 2.17
N ASP A 7 5.09 -1.98 1.40
CA ASP A 7 6.19 -2.85 1.77
C ASP A 7 7.53 -2.33 1.23
N LYS A 8 8.15 -1.46 2.01
CA LYS A 8 9.43 -0.82 1.69
C LYS A 8 10.60 -1.79 1.53
N LYS A 9 10.51 -3.03 2.03
CA LYS A 9 11.58 -4.03 1.85
C LYS A 9 11.60 -4.61 0.43
N ARG A 10 10.48 -4.52 -0.29
CA ARG A 10 10.32 -5.03 -1.66
C ARG A 10 10.33 -3.91 -2.70
N GLU A 11 10.62 -2.68 -2.30
CA GLU A 11 10.65 -1.55 -3.20
C GLU A 11 11.85 -1.68 -4.17
N VAL A 12 11.57 -1.47 -5.46
CA VAL A 12 12.58 -1.49 -6.52
C VAL A 12 12.72 -0.05 -7.04
N GLU A 13 13.92 0.50 -6.94
CA GLU A 13 14.21 1.85 -7.43
C GLU A 13 13.88 1.95 -8.92
N GLY A 14 13.14 3.00 -9.30
CA GLY A 14 12.68 3.20 -10.68
C GLY A 14 11.52 2.29 -11.12
N GLY A 15 11.08 1.32 -10.31
CA GLY A 15 10.05 0.35 -10.70
C GLY A 15 8.70 0.98 -11.08
N ILE A 16 8.33 2.10 -10.44
CA ILE A 16 7.10 2.84 -10.80
C ILE A 16 7.19 3.37 -12.23
N GLU A 17 8.32 3.94 -12.62
CA GLU A 17 8.51 4.48 -13.98
C GLU A 17 8.57 3.37 -15.02
N GLU A 18 9.18 2.23 -14.69
CA GLU A 18 9.17 1.04 -15.55
C GLU A 18 7.74 0.53 -15.79
N ILE A 19 6.91 0.44 -14.74
CA ILE A 19 5.50 0.06 -14.87
C ILE A 19 4.75 1.06 -15.76
N LYS A 20 4.92 2.38 -15.54
CA LYS A 20 4.29 3.43 -16.36
C LYS A 20 4.68 3.29 -17.83
N ASN A 21 5.95 3.04 -18.11
CA ASN A 21 6.45 2.88 -19.47
C ASN A 21 5.88 1.62 -20.13
N LEU A 22 5.85 0.50 -19.42
CA LEU A 22 5.30 -0.75 -19.92
C LEU A 22 3.82 -0.62 -20.27
N LEU A 23 3.01 -0.02 -19.39
CA LEU A 23 1.59 0.20 -19.64
C LEU A 23 1.36 1.06 -20.90
N LYS A 24 2.15 2.14 -21.09
CA LYS A 24 2.10 2.96 -22.29
C LYS A 24 2.45 2.20 -23.58
N VAL A 25 3.41 1.28 -23.53
CA VAL A 25 3.76 0.42 -24.69
C VAL A 25 2.55 -0.40 -25.17
N PHE A 26 1.68 -0.82 -24.24
CA PHE A 26 0.45 -1.56 -24.54
C PHE A 26 -0.78 -0.65 -24.71
N ASP A 27 -0.60 0.66 -24.81
CA ASP A 27 -1.68 1.67 -24.88
C ASP A 27 -2.68 1.57 -23.71
N LEU A 28 -2.21 1.09 -22.55
CA LEU A 28 -2.98 1.02 -21.32
C LEU A 28 -2.81 2.33 -20.55
N ASN A 29 -3.76 3.23 -20.75
CA ASN A 29 -3.82 4.50 -20.04
C ASN A 29 -4.58 4.34 -18.72
N TRP A 30 -4.34 5.23 -17.77
CA TRP A 30 -5.05 5.28 -16.50
C TRP A 30 -5.60 6.68 -16.24
N ASP A 31 -6.81 6.75 -15.71
CA ASP A 31 -7.47 8.02 -15.43
C ASP A 31 -6.96 8.68 -14.13
N GLU A 32 -6.68 7.85 -13.12
CA GLU A 32 -6.23 8.30 -11.80
C GLU A 32 -4.92 7.61 -11.39
N PHE A 33 -4.12 8.25 -10.54
CA PHE A 33 -2.85 7.70 -10.04
C PHE A 33 -2.75 7.86 -8.52
N TYR A 34 -2.45 6.78 -7.80
CA TYR A 34 -2.34 6.77 -6.34
C TYR A 34 -1.14 5.96 -5.86
N VAL A 35 -0.35 6.53 -4.96
CA VAL A 35 0.72 5.84 -4.22
C VAL A 35 0.22 5.53 -2.81
N GLN A 36 0.28 4.27 -2.38
CA GLN A 36 -0.38 3.88 -1.13
C GLN A 36 0.36 4.39 0.12
N SER A 37 1.67 4.61 0.05
CA SER A 37 2.41 5.24 1.15
C SER A 37 2.01 6.70 1.42
N GLU A 38 1.48 7.42 0.43
CA GLU A 38 0.94 8.79 0.62
C GLU A 38 -0.41 8.80 1.35
N ARG A 39 -1.01 7.62 1.56
CA ARG A 39 -2.36 7.46 2.11
C ARG A 39 -2.39 6.82 3.50
N LEU A 40 -1.22 6.64 4.12
CA LEU A 40 -1.09 5.96 5.41
C LEU A 40 -1.98 6.56 6.50
N ASP A 41 -2.20 7.87 6.49
CA ASP A 41 -3.09 8.54 7.45
C ASP A 41 -4.54 8.05 7.37
N LEU A 42 -5.04 7.73 6.17
CA LEU A 42 -6.39 7.19 6.00
C LEU A 42 -6.48 5.78 6.59
N TYR A 43 -5.45 4.97 6.38
CA TYR A 43 -5.39 3.59 6.89
C TYR A 43 -5.24 3.56 8.40
N LYS A 44 -4.43 4.46 8.95
CA LYS A 44 -4.28 4.63 10.39
C LYS A 44 -5.62 4.99 11.04
N LYS A 45 -6.33 6.00 10.52
CA LYS A 45 -7.66 6.39 11.03
C LYS A 45 -8.67 5.23 10.96
N ALA A 46 -8.66 4.47 9.87
CA ALA A 46 -9.53 3.30 9.74
C ALA A 46 -9.19 2.21 10.77
N ALA A 47 -7.89 1.92 10.97
CA ALA A 47 -7.44 0.94 11.95
C ALA A 47 -7.75 1.38 13.40
N GLU A 48 -7.54 2.65 13.72
CA GLU A 48 -7.91 3.25 15.02
C GLU A 48 -9.41 3.10 15.28
N LYS A 49 -10.26 3.44 14.29
CA LYS A 49 -11.70 3.24 14.38
C LYS A 49 -12.08 1.78 14.65
N MET A 50 -11.41 0.82 14.02
CA MET A 50 -11.67 -0.60 14.28
C MET A 50 -11.32 -1.01 15.71
N VAL A 51 -10.26 -0.43 16.28
CA VAL A 51 -9.91 -0.66 17.70
C VAL A 51 -10.96 -0.05 18.61
N ASP A 52 -11.38 1.19 18.34
CA ASP A 52 -12.39 1.90 19.14
C ASP A 52 -13.75 1.20 19.14
N GLU A 53 -14.13 0.59 18.01
CA GLU A 53 -15.37 -0.18 17.88
C GLU A 53 -15.27 -1.62 18.45
N GLY A 54 -14.12 -2.00 19.00
CA GLY A 54 -13.89 -3.35 19.54
C GLY A 54 -13.73 -4.44 18.46
N ASN A 55 -13.56 -4.05 17.20
CA ASN A 55 -13.37 -4.94 16.05
C ASN A 55 -11.89 -5.33 15.83
N ALA A 56 -10.96 -4.65 16.50
CA ALA A 56 -9.53 -4.92 16.46
C ALA A 56 -8.87 -4.65 17.83
N PHE A 57 -7.66 -5.15 18.04
CA PHE A 57 -6.88 -4.91 19.25
C PHE A 57 -5.37 -4.87 18.96
N TYR A 58 -4.61 -4.20 19.82
CA TYR A 58 -3.15 -4.21 19.76
C TYR A 58 -2.61 -5.54 20.34
N CYS A 59 -2.02 -6.39 19.50
CA CYS A 59 -1.30 -7.58 19.95
C CYS A 59 0.14 -7.21 20.34
N GLN A 60 0.54 -7.60 21.54
CA GLN A 60 1.91 -7.49 22.06
C GLN A 60 2.70 -8.80 21.89
N CYS A 61 2.16 -9.71 21.09
CA CYS A 61 2.75 -11.01 20.82
C CYS A 61 4.01 -10.82 19.96
N GLU A 62 5.01 -11.66 20.17
CA GLU A 62 6.19 -11.65 19.30
C GLU A 62 5.80 -11.93 17.84
N ALA A 63 6.45 -11.22 16.93
CA ALA A 63 6.21 -11.39 15.51
C ALA A 63 6.53 -12.83 15.11
N LYS A 64 5.49 -13.56 14.72
CA LYS A 64 5.64 -14.82 14.00
C LYS A 64 5.60 -14.47 12.52
N ASN A 65 6.59 -14.95 11.75
CA ASN A 65 6.52 -14.81 10.31
C ASN A 65 5.17 -15.32 9.83
N ALA A 66 4.40 -14.47 9.14
CA ALA A 66 3.24 -14.91 8.40
C ALA A 66 3.77 -15.94 7.39
N LYS A 67 3.51 -17.21 7.64
CA LYS A 67 3.78 -18.28 6.68
C LYS A 67 2.84 -18.14 5.50
#